data_AF-A0A6G3ZDD6-F1
#
_entry.id   AF-A0A6G3ZDD6-F1
#
_cell.length_a   1.000
_cell.length_b   1.000
_cell.length_c   1.000
_cell.angle_alpha   90.00
_cell.angle_beta   90.00
_cell.angle_gamma   90.00
#
_symmetry.space_group_name_H-M   'P 1'
#
loop_
_entity.id
_entity.type
_entity.pdbx_description
1 polymer ?
#
loop_
_entity_poly.entity_id
_entity_poly.type
_entity_poly.pdbx_seq_one_letter_code
_entity_poly.pdbx_strand_id
1 'polypeptide(L)'
;MAISAAYLESEFPACSLESDRQEEAILATVPLPSRQSYQVFGIDETPIEWLYARCLADRQTGTPVPGQLPISLGHNYSILAVMPEATADEWPRWAVPCRVERVSTVSNAIAVAPSQVAQLMRYPPVQHMPLKVLTVDSRYPTPAFLHPLNGYRDLVIVARLRGNRVVFQQPEPSQGKPLSPLVW
;
A
#
# COMPACT_ATOMS: atom_id res chain seq x y z
N MET A 1 16.93 -23.54 -5.25
CA MET A 1 16.31 -24.71 -4.57
C MET A 1 16.96 -24.96 -3.20
N ALA A 2 17.07 -23.92 -2.35
CA ALA A 2 17.73 -24.03 -1.03
C ALA A 2 17.06 -23.19 0.08
N ILE A 3 16.15 -22.28 -0.28
CA ILE A 3 15.35 -21.52 0.70
C ILE A 3 14.27 -22.41 1.34
N SER A 4 13.88 -23.50 0.68
CA SER A 4 12.78 -24.38 1.11
C SER A 4 13.07 -25.16 2.41
N ALA A 5 14.32 -25.54 2.69
CA ALA A 5 14.62 -26.43 3.82
C ALA A 5 14.55 -25.71 5.17
N ALA A 6 15.11 -24.49 5.25
CA ALA A 6 15.11 -23.70 6.48
C ALA A 6 13.70 -23.25 6.91
N TYR A 7 12.76 -23.12 5.97
CA TYR A 7 11.36 -22.79 6.26
C TYR A 7 10.53 -24.00 6.69
N LEU A 8 10.90 -25.20 6.28
CA LEU A 8 10.24 -26.45 6.69
C LEU A 8 10.57 -26.82 8.15
N GLU A 9 11.71 -26.38 8.67
CA GLU A 9 12.18 -26.66 10.04
C GLU A 9 11.83 -25.56 11.05
N SER A 10 11.09 -24.52 10.64
CA SER A 10 10.64 -23.43 11.51
C SER A 10 9.50 -23.89 12.43
N GLU A 11 9.61 -23.65 13.74
CA GLU A 11 8.52 -23.86 14.72
C GLU A 11 7.31 -22.96 14.46
N PHE A 12 7.46 -21.94 13.62
CA PHE A 12 6.36 -21.14 13.09
C PHE A 12 6.07 -21.60 11.67
N PRO A 13 4.94 -22.27 11.39
CA PRO A 13 4.63 -22.68 10.03
C PRO A 13 4.57 -21.44 9.15
N ALA A 14 5.35 -21.43 8.07
CA ALA A 14 5.23 -20.42 7.05
C ALA A 14 3.77 -20.38 6.60
N CYS A 15 3.15 -19.19 6.60
CA CYS A 15 1.78 -19.04 6.14
C CYS A 15 1.70 -19.54 4.69
N SER A 16 1.10 -20.71 4.49
CA SER A 16 0.98 -21.39 3.19
C SER A 16 -0.26 -20.92 2.42
N LEU A 17 -0.99 -19.94 2.96
CA LEU A 17 -2.12 -19.34 2.28
C LEU A 17 -1.64 -18.55 1.07
N GLU A 18 -2.33 -18.72 -0.05
CA GLU A 18 -2.22 -17.82 -1.21
C GLU A 18 -2.46 -16.37 -0.78
N SER A 19 -1.81 -15.41 -1.44
CA SER A 19 -1.86 -13.99 -1.07
C SER A 19 -3.28 -13.45 -0.90
N ASP A 20 -4.22 -13.88 -1.75
CA ASP A 20 -5.62 -13.46 -1.67
C ASP A 20 -6.29 -13.94 -0.37
N ARG A 21 -6.02 -15.19 0.05
CA ARG A 21 -6.55 -15.73 1.31
C ARG A 21 -5.92 -15.10 2.55
N GLN A 22 -4.65 -14.69 2.46
CA GLN A 22 -3.99 -13.94 3.53
C GLN A 22 -4.66 -12.58 3.72
N GLU A 23 -4.92 -11.87 2.62
CA GLU A 23 -5.62 -10.59 2.64
C GLU A 23 -7.01 -10.73 3.27
N GLU A 24 -7.80 -11.69 2.81
CA GLU A 24 -9.14 -11.96 3.35
C GLU A 24 -9.10 -12.26 4.86
N ALA A 25 -8.18 -13.12 5.29
CA ALA A 25 -8.02 -13.49 6.69
C ALA A 25 -7.66 -12.27 7.56
N ILE A 26 -6.74 -11.41 7.09
CA ILE A 26 -6.34 -10.19 7.81
C ILE A 26 -7.52 -9.22 7.86
N LEU A 27 -8.18 -8.96 6.74
CA LEU A 27 -9.32 -8.04 6.68
C LEU A 27 -10.48 -8.51 7.55
N ALA A 28 -10.69 -9.83 7.68
CA ALA A 28 -11.71 -10.39 8.58
C ALA A 28 -11.42 -10.13 10.07
N THR A 29 -10.16 -9.87 10.45
CA THR A 29 -9.80 -9.50 11.83
C THR A 29 -9.98 -8.01 12.11
N VAL A 30 -10.02 -7.17 11.07
CA VAL A 30 -10.10 -5.72 11.26
C VAL A 30 -11.56 -5.32 11.48
N PRO A 31 -11.88 -4.62 12.58
CA PRO A 31 -13.24 -4.19 12.85
C PRO A 31 -13.70 -3.20 11.78
N LEU A 32 -14.96 -3.35 11.36
CA LEU A 32 -15.59 -2.35 10.50
C LEU A 32 -15.74 -1.02 11.25
N PRO A 33 -15.64 0.13 10.57
CA PRO A 33 -15.82 1.44 11.18
C PRO A 33 -17.23 1.57 11.78
N SER A 34 -17.30 2.09 12.99
CA SER A 34 -18.55 2.21 13.76
C SER A 34 -19.05 3.65 13.83
N ARG A 35 -18.14 4.64 13.90
CA ARG A 35 -18.49 6.06 13.98
C ARG A 35 -18.33 6.77 12.63
N GLN A 36 -17.45 6.28 11.76
CA GLN A 36 -17.27 6.75 10.39
C GLN A 36 -18.07 5.90 9.39
N SER A 37 -18.60 6.52 8.33
CA SER A 37 -19.32 5.84 7.26
C SER A 37 -18.41 5.28 6.16
N TYR A 38 -17.10 5.24 6.39
CA TYR A 38 -16.11 4.84 5.39
C TYR A 38 -14.95 4.07 6.02
N GLN A 39 -14.36 3.16 5.25
CA GLN A 39 -13.13 2.46 5.60
C GLN A 39 -11.93 3.15 4.96
N VAL A 40 -10.86 3.32 5.73
CA VAL A 40 -9.61 3.90 5.25
C VAL A 40 -8.61 2.80 4.90
N PHE A 41 -7.97 2.93 3.75
CA PHE A 41 -6.87 2.13 3.25
C PHE A 41 -5.70 3.04 2.89
N GLY A 42 -4.49 2.50 2.90
CA GLY A 42 -3.28 3.20 2.51
C GLY A 42 -2.39 2.34 1.64
N ILE A 43 -1.70 2.97 0.69
CA ILE A 43 -0.64 2.31 -0.08
C ILE A 43 0.67 3.06 0.10
N ASP A 44 1.72 2.30 0.38
CA ASP A 44 3.09 2.80 0.46
C ASP A 44 4.07 1.87 -0.25
N GLU A 45 5.19 2.42 -0.71
CA GLU A 45 6.31 1.65 -1.24
C GLU A 45 7.44 1.61 -0.20
N THR A 46 7.75 0.44 0.31
CA THR A 46 8.84 0.24 1.27
C THR A 46 9.98 -0.56 0.65
N PRO A 47 11.22 -0.04 0.63
CA PRO A 47 12.38 -0.80 0.20
C PRO A 47 12.77 -1.82 1.27
N ILE A 48 13.01 -3.06 0.85
CA ILE A 48 13.66 -4.09 1.68
C ILE A 48 15.02 -4.35 1.06
N GLU A 49 16.04 -3.70 1.62
CA GLU A 49 17.40 -3.74 1.11
C GLU A 49 18.29 -4.67 1.94
N TRP A 50 19.15 -5.41 1.26
CA TRP A 50 20.12 -6.30 1.85
C TRP A 50 21.51 -5.94 1.35
N LEU A 51 22.47 -5.89 2.28
CA LEU A 51 23.88 -5.87 1.92
C LEU A 51 24.24 -7.26 1.36
N TYR A 52 24.43 -7.34 0.03
CA TYR A 52 24.96 -8.52 -0.68
C TYR A 52 24.04 -9.76 -0.76
N ALA A 53 22.80 -9.60 -1.25
CA ALA A 53 21.91 -10.73 -1.51
C ALA A 53 22.34 -11.57 -2.72
N ARG A 54 23.09 -12.66 -2.49
CA ARG A 54 23.63 -13.54 -3.55
C ARG A 54 22.58 -14.38 -4.28
N CYS A 55 21.44 -14.66 -3.64
CA CYS A 55 20.44 -15.62 -4.12
C CYS A 55 19.10 -14.99 -4.53
N LEU A 56 19.03 -13.65 -4.61
CA LEU A 56 17.79 -12.94 -4.85
C LEU A 56 17.54 -12.81 -6.36
N ALA A 57 16.46 -13.43 -6.84
CA ALA A 57 16.03 -13.31 -8.24
C ALA A 57 15.75 -11.84 -8.59
N ASP A 58 16.05 -11.40 -9.81
CA ASP A 58 15.74 -10.04 -10.31
C ASP A 58 16.38 -8.90 -9.47
N ARG A 59 17.67 -9.03 -9.14
CA ARG A 59 18.46 -8.03 -8.40
C ARG A 59 18.86 -6.82 -9.27
N GLN A 60 18.84 -5.61 -8.71
CA GLN A 60 19.54 -4.46 -9.30
C GLN A 60 21.02 -4.55 -8.89
N THR A 61 21.95 -4.78 -9.82
CA THR A 61 23.36 -5.11 -9.49
C THR A 61 24.27 -3.90 -9.40
N GLY A 62 25.16 -3.91 -8.40
CA GLY A 62 26.50 -3.30 -8.45
C GLY A 62 27.55 -4.33 -8.00
N THR A 63 28.68 -4.43 -8.72
CA THR A 63 29.81 -5.27 -8.29
C THR A 63 30.45 -4.63 -7.06
N PRO A 64 30.78 -5.39 -5.99
CA PRO A 64 31.52 -4.81 -4.86
C PRO A 64 32.90 -4.35 -5.35
N VAL A 65 33.14 -3.04 -5.35
CA VAL A 65 34.46 -2.46 -5.64
C VAL A 65 35.12 -2.11 -4.31
N PRO A 66 36.34 -2.63 -4.03
CA PRO A 66 37.07 -2.26 -2.82
C PRO A 66 37.20 -0.72 -2.70
N GLY A 67 36.77 -0.17 -1.57
CA GLY A 67 36.80 1.28 -1.30
C GLY A 67 35.54 2.06 -1.71
N GLN A 68 34.54 1.44 -2.35
CA GLN A 68 33.22 2.05 -2.55
C GLN A 68 32.26 1.73 -1.41
N LEU A 69 31.39 2.69 -1.09
CA LEU A 69 30.27 2.47 -0.17
C LEU A 69 29.43 1.30 -0.69
N PRO A 70 29.02 0.37 0.18
CA PRO A 70 28.18 -0.75 -0.23
C PRO A 70 26.91 -0.23 -0.90
N ILE A 71 26.63 -0.75 -2.09
CA ILE A 71 25.33 -0.52 -2.73
C ILE A 71 24.36 -1.51 -2.09
N SER A 72 23.35 -1.01 -1.38
CA SER A 72 22.27 -1.84 -0.86
C SER A 72 21.54 -2.52 -2.02
N LEU A 73 21.35 -3.84 -1.95
CA LEU A 73 20.71 -4.64 -3.00
C LEU A 73 19.39 -5.17 -2.47
N GLY A 74 18.27 -4.84 -3.10
CA GLY A 74 16.95 -5.18 -2.56
C GLY A 74 15.82 -5.11 -3.56
N HIS A 75 14.61 -5.29 -3.03
CA HIS A 75 13.37 -5.02 -3.75
C HIS A 75 12.54 -4.01 -3.00
N ASN A 76 11.82 -3.22 -3.77
CA ASN A 76 10.73 -2.46 -3.22
C ASN A 76 9.52 -3.37 -3.10
N TYR A 77 8.71 -3.13 -2.08
CA TYR A 77 7.44 -3.78 -1.86
C TYR A 77 6.34 -2.73 -1.82
N SER A 78 5.28 -2.97 -2.56
CA SER A 78 4.05 -2.19 -2.51
C SER A 78 3.16 -2.79 -1.45
N ILE A 79 2.87 -2.01 -0.41
CA ILE A 79 2.12 -2.45 0.76
C ILE A 79 0.77 -1.76 0.73
N LEU A 80 -0.31 -2.54 0.64
CA LEU A 80 -1.66 -2.09 0.87
C LEU A 80 -2.04 -2.45 2.32
N ALA A 81 -2.43 -1.44 3.07
CA ALA A 81 -2.82 -1.58 4.47
C ALA A 81 -4.23 -1.04 4.71
N VAL A 82 -4.98 -1.72 5.57
CA VAL A 82 -6.21 -1.19 6.14
C VAL A 82 -5.89 -0.39 7.39
N MET A 83 -6.53 0.76 7.54
CA MET A 83 -6.40 1.63 8.72
C MET A 83 -7.68 1.54 9.55
N PRO A 84 -7.64 0.86 10.70
CA PRO A 84 -8.75 0.80 11.65
C PRO A 84 -9.17 2.20 12.09
N GLU A 85 -10.44 2.35 12.46
CA GLU A 85 -10.97 3.62 12.95
C GLU A 85 -10.18 4.09 14.19
N ALA A 86 -9.52 5.25 14.10
CA ALA A 86 -8.61 5.73 15.16
C ALA A 86 -9.27 5.94 16.53
N THR A 87 -10.60 6.07 16.54
CA THR A 87 -11.41 6.24 17.73
C THR A 87 -12.00 4.93 18.25
N ALA A 88 -11.71 3.79 17.61
CA ALA A 88 -12.11 2.48 18.11
C ALA A 88 -11.33 2.19 19.41
N ASP A 89 -12.06 1.86 20.47
CA ASP A 89 -11.50 1.70 21.81
C ASP A 89 -10.66 0.41 21.95
N GLU A 90 -10.87 -0.56 21.06
CA GLU A 90 -10.31 -1.92 21.14
C GLU A 90 -9.17 -2.20 20.15
N TRP A 91 -8.86 -1.28 19.23
CA TRP A 91 -7.91 -1.56 18.16
C TRP A 91 -6.71 -0.60 18.14
N PRO A 92 -5.47 -1.11 18.00
CA PRO A 92 -4.30 -0.25 17.85
C PRO A 92 -4.48 0.65 16.62
N ARG A 93 -4.14 1.94 16.75
CA ARG A 93 -4.16 2.96 15.66
C ARG A 93 -3.14 2.71 14.54
N TRP A 94 -2.73 1.47 14.37
CA TRP A 94 -1.66 1.04 13.50
C TRP A 94 -2.26 0.65 12.15
N ALA A 95 -1.56 0.96 11.07
CA ALA A 95 -1.90 0.42 9.76
C ALA A 95 -1.64 -1.09 9.76
N VAL A 96 -2.62 -1.87 9.33
CA VAL A 96 -2.53 -3.33 9.24
C VAL A 96 -2.29 -3.70 7.78
N PRO A 97 -1.09 -4.18 7.40
CA PRO A 97 -0.82 -4.62 6.03
C PRO A 97 -1.74 -5.80 5.69
N CYS A 98 -2.59 -5.64 4.68
CA CYS A 98 -3.48 -6.72 4.21
C CYS A 98 -2.94 -7.36 2.94
N ARG A 99 -2.16 -6.63 2.13
CA ARG A 99 -1.50 -7.17 0.94
C ARG A 99 -0.12 -6.57 0.76
N VAL A 100 0.85 -7.42 0.45
CA VAL A 100 2.25 -7.03 0.23
C VAL A 100 2.71 -7.66 -1.09
N GLU A 101 3.02 -6.82 -2.07
CA GLU A 101 3.48 -7.29 -3.37
C GLU A 101 4.88 -6.78 -3.67
N ARG A 102 5.72 -7.66 -4.19
CA ARG A 102 7.07 -7.30 -4.61
C ARG A 102 7.02 -6.51 -5.91
N VAL A 103 7.70 -5.38 -5.94
CA VAL A 103 7.91 -4.59 -7.16
C VAL A 103 9.08 -5.18 -7.95
N SER A 104 8.82 -5.66 -9.17
CA SER A 104 9.85 -6.16 -10.08
C SER A 104 10.76 -5.03 -10.58
N THR A 105 11.99 -5.33 -11.00
CA THR A 105 12.93 -4.30 -11.50
C THR A 105 12.48 -3.62 -12.79
N VAL A 106 11.64 -4.29 -13.58
CA VAL A 106 11.05 -3.75 -14.82
C VAL A 106 9.70 -3.06 -14.58
N SER A 107 9.29 -2.90 -13.32
CA SER A 107 8.04 -2.25 -12.91
C SER A 107 8.32 -1.22 -11.80
N ASN A 108 7.27 -0.58 -11.30
CA ASN A 108 7.34 0.33 -10.17
C ASN A 108 6.04 0.23 -9.35
N ALA A 109 6.07 0.71 -8.10
CA ALA A 109 4.92 0.63 -7.20
C ALA A 109 3.66 1.34 -7.75
N ILE A 110 3.81 2.41 -8.55
CA ILE A 110 2.69 3.13 -9.19
C ILE A 110 1.92 2.21 -10.15
N ALA A 111 2.62 1.30 -10.84
CA ALA A 111 2.00 0.32 -11.75
C ALA A 111 1.40 -0.89 -11.03
N VAL A 112 1.97 -1.29 -9.87
CA VAL A 112 1.49 -2.41 -9.07
C VAL A 112 0.22 -2.04 -8.28
N ALA A 113 0.20 -0.86 -7.68
CA ALA A 113 -0.84 -0.43 -6.75
C ALA A 113 -2.29 -0.51 -7.29
N PRO A 114 -2.60 -0.13 -8.54
CA PRO A 114 -3.97 -0.26 -9.05
C PRO A 114 -4.48 -1.70 -9.09
N SER A 115 -3.58 -2.67 -9.32
CA SER A 115 -3.95 -4.10 -9.31
C SER A 115 -4.28 -4.58 -7.90
N GLN A 116 -3.52 -4.12 -6.90
CA GLN A 116 -3.79 -4.39 -5.49
C GLN A 116 -5.15 -3.83 -5.06
N VAL A 117 -5.47 -2.59 -5.47
CA VAL A 117 -6.79 -1.99 -5.20
C VAL A 117 -7.90 -2.78 -5.92
N ALA A 118 -7.69 -3.16 -7.18
CA ALA A 118 -8.69 -3.92 -7.93
C ALA A 118 -8.98 -5.30 -7.30
N GLN A 119 -7.99 -5.94 -6.68
CA GLN A 119 -8.16 -7.16 -5.90
C GLN A 119 -8.93 -6.91 -4.60
N LEU A 120 -8.54 -5.88 -3.84
CA LEU A 120 -9.25 -5.46 -2.62
C LEU A 120 -10.75 -5.22 -2.91
N MET A 121 -11.07 -4.59 -4.05
CA MET A 121 -12.46 -4.31 -4.44
C MET A 121 -13.30 -5.56 -4.77
N ARG A 122 -12.66 -6.72 -4.95
CA ARG A 122 -13.36 -8.01 -5.15
C ARG A 122 -13.70 -8.69 -3.82
N TYR A 123 -13.12 -8.24 -2.71
CA TYR A 123 -13.40 -8.82 -1.40
C TYR A 123 -14.83 -8.43 -0.95
N PRO A 124 -15.75 -9.39 -0.71
CA PRO A 124 -17.17 -9.07 -0.53
C PRO A 124 -17.49 -8.09 0.60
N PRO A 125 -16.87 -8.19 1.80
CA PRO A 125 -17.09 -7.20 2.86
C PRO A 125 -16.70 -5.78 2.44
N VAL A 126 -15.61 -5.64 1.68
CA VAL A 126 -15.19 -4.34 1.16
C VAL A 126 -16.14 -3.88 0.06
N GLN A 127 -16.50 -4.73 -0.89
CA GLN A 127 -17.44 -4.41 -1.97
C GLN A 127 -18.76 -3.82 -1.45
N HIS A 128 -19.27 -4.32 -0.32
CA HIS A 128 -20.51 -3.83 0.29
C HIS A 128 -20.36 -2.56 1.14
N MET A 129 -19.14 -2.08 1.39
CA MET A 129 -18.94 -0.82 2.12
C MET A 129 -19.46 0.36 1.29
N PRO A 130 -20.20 1.31 1.88
CA PRO A 130 -20.78 2.43 1.15
C PRO A 130 -19.73 3.41 0.62
N LEU A 131 -18.59 3.53 1.31
CA LEU A 131 -17.50 4.42 0.91
C LEU A 131 -16.15 3.88 1.38
N LYS A 132 -15.14 4.03 0.53
CA LYS A 132 -13.75 3.63 0.77
C LYS A 132 -12.86 4.83 0.53
N VAL A 133 -11.93 5.07 1.44
CA VAL A 133 -10.93 6.14 1.32
C VAL A 133 -9.57 5.47 1.14
N LEU A 134 -8.90 5.77 0.04
CA LEU A 134 -7.54 5.35 -0.23
C LEU A 134 -6.59 6.53 -0.06
N THR A 135 -5.69 6.46 0.92
CA THR A 135 -4.67 7.47 1.15
C THR A 135 -3.37 7.06 0.49
N VAL A 136 -2.72 8.01 -0.18
CA VAL A 136 -1.43 7.77 -0.86
C VAL A 136 -0.52 8.98 -0.77
N ASP A 137 0.78 8.72 -0.88
CA ASP A 137 1.81 9.76 -0.86
C ASP A 137 1.83 10.62 -2.14
N SER A 138 2.82 11.52 -2.23
CA SER A 138 2.96 12.46 -3.35
C SER A 138 3.48 11.88 -4.67
N ARG A 139 3.95 10.64 -4.66
CA ARG A 139 4.43 9.92 -5.82
C ARG A 139 3.29 9.27 -6.60
N TYR A 140 2.24 8.81 -5.90
CA TYR A 140 1.10 8.13 -6.52
C TYR A 140 0.18 8.94 -7.44
N PRO A 141 -0.13 10.25 -7.25
CA PRO A 141 -1.16 10.95 -8.02
C PRO A 141 -0.73 11.24 -9.48
N THR A 142 -0.58 10.18 -10.27
CA THR A 142 -0.19 10.16 -11.68
C THR A 142 -1.33 9.57 -12.52
N PRO A 143 -1.41 9.86 -13.83
CA PRO A 143 -2.41 9.25 -14.70
C PRO A 143 -2.37 7.72 -14.66
N ALA A 144 -1.19 7.11 -14.60
CA ALA A 144 -1.02 5.66 -14.56
C ALA A 144 -1.67 5.01 -13.34
N PHE A 145 -1.69 5.71 -12.20
CA PHE A 145 -2.34 5.24 -10.98
C PHE A 145 -3.81 5.61 -10.89
N LEU A 146 -4.17 6.85 -11.23
CA LEU A 146 -5.53 7.38 -11.06
C LEU A 146 -6.51 6.85 -12.12
N HIS A 147 -6.06 6.73 -13.38
CA HIS A 147 -6.96 6.38 -14.48
C HIS A 147 -7.59 4.99 -14.34
N PRO A 148 -6.84 3.92 -13.97
CA PRO A 148 -7.44 2.60 -13.75
C PRO A 148 -8.46 2.56 -12.61
N LEU A 149 -8.34 3.46 -11.63
CA LEU A 149 -9.20 3.50 -10.44
C LEU A 149 -10.47 4.33 -10.61
N ASN A 150 -10.59 5.08 -11.72
CA ASN A 150 -11.73 5.96 -11.99
C ASN A 150 -13.08 5.22 -12.13
N GLY A 151 -13.05 3.89 -12.35
CA GLY A 151 -14.27 3.08 -12.43
C GLY A 151 -14.99 2.88 -11.09
N TYR A 152 -14.31 3.07 -9.96
CA TYR A 152 -14.84 2.83 -8.63
C TYR A 152 -15.51 4.10 -8.07
N ARG A 153 -16.85 4.15 -8.13
CA ARG A 153 -17.64 5.34 -7.71
C ARG A 153 -17.67 5.57 -6.21
N ASP A 154 -17.43 4.52 -5.45
CA ASP A 154 -17.40 4.44 -3.99
C ASP A 154 -15.96 4.51 -3.43
N LEU A 155 -14.98 4.81 -4.28
CA LEU A 155 -13.58 5.01 -3.90
C LEU A 155 -13.21 6.49 -3.98
N VAL A 156 -12.82 7.05 -2.83
CA VAL A 156 -12.23 8.39 -2.73
C VAL A 156 -10.73 8.25 -2.54
N ILE A 157 -9.95 8.89 -3.41
CA ILE A 157 -8.49 8.90 -3.32
C ILE A 157 -8.04 10.21 -2.69
N VAL A 158 -7.38 10.12 -1.54
CA VAL A 158 -6.74 11.25 -0.85
C VAL A 158 -5.23 11.14 -1.07
N ALA A 159 -4.74 11.87 -2.06
CA ALA A 159 -3.32 11.89 -2.40
C ALA A 159 -2.66 13.20 -1.94
N ARG A 160 -1.46 13.11 -1.36
CA ARG A 160 -0.65 14.31 -1.10
C ARG A 160 -0.22 14.93 -2.42
N LEU A 161 -0.49 16.20 -2.69
CA LEU A 161 0.02 16.84 -3.89
C LEU A 161 1.53 17.16 -3.75
N ARG A 162 2.34 16.78 -4.73
CA ARG A 162 3.75 17.17 -4.77
C ARG A 162 3.87 18.65 -5.17
N GLY A 163 4.68 19.43 -4.45
CA GLY A 163 4.76 20.89 -4.63
C GLY A 163 5.25 21.36 -6.01
N ASN A 164 5.83 20.47 -6.81
CA ASN A 164 6.28 20.77 -8.17
C ASN A 164 5.27 20.34 -9.26
N ARG A 165 4.02 20.04 -8.90
CA ARG A 165 2.95 19.72 -9.86
C ARG A 165 2.31 20.99 -10.41
N VAL A 166 2.08 21.02 -11.71
CA VAL A 166 1.28 22.04 -12.37
C VAL A 166 -0.18 21.61 -12.33
N VAL A 167 -1.06 22.48 -11.84
CA VAL A 167 -2.51 22.28 -11.84
C VAL A 167 -3.11 23.19 -12.92
N PHE A 168 -3.90 22.60 -13.82
CA PHE A 168 -4.42 23.30 -15.00
C PHE A 168 -5.74 24.04 -14.74
N GLN A 169 -6.38 23.81 -13.59
CA GLN A 169 -7.67 24.37 -13.25
C GLN A 169 -7.68 24.87 -11.81
N GLN A 170 -8.15 26.10 -11.60
CA GLN A 170 -8.39 26.63 -10.27
C GLN A 170 -9.64 25.96 -9.69
N PRO A 171 -9.63 25.55 -8.41
CA PRO A 171 -10.85 25.07 -7.76
C PRO A 171 -11.90 26.18 -7.77
N GLU A 172 -13.16 25.80 -7.99
CA GLU A 172 -14.28 26.72 -7.84
C GLU A 172 -14.24 27.37 -6.45
N PRO A 173 -14.53 28.68 -6.32
CA PRO A 173 -14.53 29.34 -5.03
C PRO A 173 -15.46 28.60 -4.06
N SER A 174 -14.93 28.10 -2.95
CA SER A 174 -15.75 27.45 -1.94
C SER A 174 -16.71 28.48 -1.35
N GLN A 175 -18.01 28.31 -1.55
CA GLN A 175 -19.02 29.13 -0.86
C GLN A 175 -19.16 28.78 0.64
N GLY A 176 -18.42 27.78 1.11
CA GLY A 176 -18.35 27.38 2.51
C GLY A 176 -17.36 28.23 3.31
N LYS A 177 -17.66 28.39 4.61
CA LYS A 177 -16.72 28.96 5.59
C LYS A 177 -15.40 28.16 5.52
N PRO A 178 -14.23 28.81 5.46
CA PRO A 178 -12.97 28.10 5.47
C PRO A 178 -12.93 27.17 6.68
N LEU A 179 -12.61 25.89 6.46
CA LEU A 179 -12.39 24.96 7.56
C LEU A 179 -11.28 25.56 8.41
N SER A 180 -11.55 25.71 9.71
CA SER A 180 -10.53 26.11 10.69
C SER A 180 -9.30 25.23 10.45
N PRO A 181 -8.08 25.79 10.39
CA PRO A 181 -6.89 24.96 10.25
C PRO A 181 -6.91 23.91 11.35
N LEU A 182 -6.84 22.63 10.95
CA LEU A 182 -6.67 21.52 11.89
C LEU A 182 -5.32 21.76 12.58
N VAL A 183 -5.38 22.13 13.86
CA VAL A 183 -4.22 22.16 14.74
C VAL A 183 -3.93 20.71 15.08
N TRP A 184 -2.81 20.21 14.57
CA TRP A 184 -2.27 18.88 14.91
C TRP A 184 -1.53 18.93 16.24
#